data_AF-A0A6P5EQ65-F1
#
_entry.id   AF-A0A6P5EQ65-F1
#
_cell.length_a   1.000
_cell.length_b   1.000
_cell.length_c   1.000
_cell.angle_alpha   90.00
_cell.angle_beta   90.00
_cell.angle_gamma   90.00
#
_symmetry.space_group_name_H-M   'P 1'
#
loop_
_entity.id
_entity.type
_entity.pdbx_description
1 polymer ?
#
loop_
_entity_poly.entity_id
_entity_poly.type
_entity_poly.pdbx_seq_one_letter_code
_entity_poly.pdbx_strand_id
1 'polypeptide(L)'
;MEEVRTTTAWVATRAAHVKVDSLDKDLSYDHLALGLKDALENDKSALDADRLQNYTGPQLRELLKWPRRLPIEEERVRLLHEVGLELERSFGGQAVNLVRSCGNSAESLVALIARHFPGFRDHSLYKGHQIFLYKRAQIFVADLWGAFKGRGYGDFYDIKSVTIFADYIVPAVLRQLGILKYSSALSSSIDSNKEIVAGSEEEAELRACSIYAVEKMRELIKRKFGKQVLSIEIDLWLWSCGVQNASLPHHRTLSIYY
;
A
#
# COMPACT_ATOMS: atom_id res chain seq x y z
N MET A 1 -1.76 8.73 12.18
CA MET A 1 -2.41 9.08 10.90
C MET A 1 -2.48 10.57 10.63
N GLU A 2 -2.65 11.43 11.64
CA GLU A 2 -2.70 12.89 11.42
C GLU A 2 -1.43 13.46 10.73
N GLU A 3 -0.26 12.91 11.05
CA GLU A 3 1.00 13.27 10.40
C GLU A 3 1.05 12.88 8.91
N VAL A 4 0.51 11.71 8.55
CA VAL A 4 0.33 11.30 7.13
C VAL A 4 -0.53 12.35 6.43
N ARG A 5 -1.71 12.70 6.98
CA ARG A 5 -2.61 13.70 6.40
C ARG A 5 -1.97 15.07 6.26
N THR A 6 -1.23 15.52 7.28
CA THR A 6 -0.60 16.84 7.33
C THR A 6 0.54 16.94 6.31
N THR A 7 1.48 15.99 6.32
CA THR A 7 2.60 15.93 5.36
C THR A 7 2.09 15.80 3.93
N THR A 8 1.11 14.92 3.71
CA THR A 8 0.43 14.74 2.43
C THR A 8 -0.20 16.04 1.91
N ALA A 9 -1.01 16.73 2.73
CA ALA A 9 -1.67 17.97 2.32
C ALA A 9 -0.66 19.08 2.00
N TRP A 10 0.44 19.13 2.76
CA TRP A 10 1.54 20.06 2.51
C TRP A 10 2.29 19.77 1.20
N VAL A 11 2.57 18.50 0.85
CA VAL A 11 3.10 18.13 -0.47
C VAL A 11 2.10 18.47 -1.57
N ALA A 12 0.82 18.10 -1.41
CA ALA A 12 -0.20 18.29 -2.44
C ALA A 12 -0.50 19.77 -2.76
N THR A 13 -0.27 20.69 -1.82
CA THR A 13 -0.36 22.15 -2.07
C THR A 13 0.89 22.75 -2.75
N ARG A 14 1.95 21.95 -2.92
CA ARG A 14 3.25 22.36 -3.47
C ARG A 14 3.72 21.51 -4.66
N ALA A 15 2.97 20.46 -4.99
CA ALA A 15 3.23 19.58 -6.11
C ALA A 15 3.03 20.31 -7.43
N ALA A 16 4.06 20.30 -8.28
CA ALA A 16 4.02 20.95 -9.59
C ALA A 16 3.71 19.97 -10.73
N HIS A 17 3.69 18.65 -10.48
CA HIS A 17 3.96 17.70 -11.55
C HIS A 17 2.88 16.66 -11.97
N VAL A 18 1.66 16.50 -11.40
CA VAL A 18 0.97 15.14 -11.28
C VAL A 18 -0.46 14.86 -11.89
N LYS A 19 -0.61 13.82 -12.78
CA LYS A 19 -1.85 13.13 -13.35
C LYS A 19 -1.62 11.92 -14.37
N VAL A 20 -1.55 10.57 -14.09
CA VAL A 20 -1.51 9.45 -15.16
C VAL A 20 -1.74 7.89 -14.86
N ASP A 21 -2.20 7.01 -15.82
CA ASP A 21 -3.17 5.83 -15.74
C ASP A 21 -2.84 4.24 -15.73
N SER A 22 -2.01 3.58 -16.58
CA SER A 22 -1.95 2.07 -16.82
C SER A 22 -0.55 1.37 -17.16
N LEU A 23 -0.39 0.29 -17.95
CA LEU A 23 -0.08 -1.07 -17.42
C LEU A 23 1.06 -1.86 -18.13
N ASP A 24 1.41 -3.02 -17.55
CA ASP A 24 2.22 -4.13 -18.09
C ASP A 24 1.55 -5.49 -17.73
N LYS A 25 1.83 -6.59 -18.44
CA LYS A 25 0.77 -7.61 -18.69
C LYS A 25 0.90 -9.04 -18.14
N ASP A 26 2.03 -9.43 -17.56
CA ASP A 26 2.32 -10.87 -17.39
C ASP A 26 2.44 -11.39 -15.95
N LEU A 27 2.58 -10.53 -14.95
CA LEU A 27 2.50 -10.89 -13.51
C LEU A 27 1.51 -9.92 -12.84
N SER A 28 0.32 -10.40 -12.50
CA SER A 28 -0.69 -9.62 -11.77
C SER A 28 -0.66 -9.91 -10.26
N TYR A 29 -1.24 -9.01 -9.48
CA TYR A 29 -1.52 -9.21 -8.05
C TYR A 29 -2.24 -10.54 -7.78
N ASP A 30 -3.19 -10.92 -8.63
CA ASP A 30 -4.00 -12.15 -8.45
C ASP A 30 -3.15 -13.42 -8.42
N HIS A 31 -2.07 -13.48 -9.20
CA HIS A 31 -1.15 -14.61 -9.17
C HIS A 31 -0.49 -14.77 -7.80
N LEU A 32 -0.07 -13.66 -7.19
CA LEU A 32 0.55 -13.64 -5.88
C LEU A 32 -0.47 -13.97 -4.77
N ALA A 33 -1.66 -13.38 -4.85
CA ALA A 33 -2.74 -13.59 -3.89
C ALA A 33 -3.28 -15.04 -3.92
N LEU A 34 -3.46 -15.62 -5.11
CA LEU A 34 -3.87 -17.02 -5.28
C LEU A 34 -2.78 -17.99 -4.80
N GLY A 35 -1.51 -17.72 -5.09
CA GLY A 35 -0.39 -18.53 -4.58
C GLY A 35 -0.36 -18.56 -3.04
N LEU A 36 -0.44 -17.39 -2.39
CA LEU A 36 -0.51 -17.27 -0.93
C LEU A 36 -1.73 -18.01 -0.33
N LYS A 37 -2.91 -17.85 -0.94
CA LYS A 37 -4.14 -18.54 -0.52
C LYS A 37 -3.98 -20.06 -0.61
N ASP A 38 -3.56 -20.55 -1.76
CA ASP A 38 -3.39 -21.99 -2.01
C ASP A 38 -2.34 -22.59 -1.06
N ALA A 39 -1.25 -21.86 -0.77
CA ALA A 39 -0.24 -22.31 0.19
C ALA A 39 -0.83 -22.51 1.59
N LEU A 40 -1.61 -21.54 2.10
CA LEU A 40 -2.28 -21.61 3.41
C LEU A 40 -3.41 -22.64 3.48
N GLU A 41 -4.14 -22.87 2.37
CA GLU A 41 -5.18 -23.89 2.30
C GLU A 41 -4.61 -25.31 2.33
N ASN A 42 -3.43 -25.54 1.72
CA ASN A 42 -2.72 -26.82 1.77
C ASN A 42 -1.92 -27.01 3.07
N ASP A 43 -1.33 -25.94 3.60
CA ASP A 43 -0.45 -25.96 4.77
C ASP A 43 -0.65 -24.72 5.64
N LYS A 44 -1.38 -24.89 6.74
CA LYS A 44 -1.70 -23.81 7.68
C LYS A 44 -0.47 -23.21 8.38
N SER A 45 0.66 -23.92 8.38
CA SER A 45 1.92 -23.44 8.95
C SER A 45 2.80 -22.70 7.93
N ALA A 46 2.38 -22.58 6.66
CA ALA A 46 3.20 -22.01 5.59
C ALA A 46 3.73 -20.59 5.87
N LEU A 47 3.06 -19.81 6.73
CA LEU A 47 3.47 -18.46 7.13
C LEU A 47 3.79 -18.35 8.64
N ASP A 48 4.10 -19.47 9.32
CA ASP A 48 4.58 -19.44 10.69
C ASP A 48 5.96 -18.76 10.80
N ALA A 49 6.23 -18.14 11.94
CA ALA A 49 7.36 -17.21 12.10
C ALA A 49 8.73 -17.86 11.87
N ASP A 50 8.92 -19.13 12.21
CA ASP A 50 10.15 -19.89 11.95
C ASP A 50 10.33 -20.19 10.46
N ARG A 51 9.24 -20.50 9.74
CA ARG A 51 9.27 -20.77 8.30
C ARG A 51 9.51 -19.51 7.50
N LEU A 52 8.88 -18.39 7.89
CA LEU A 52 9.13 -17.07 7.32
C LEU A 52 10.62 -16.69 7.32
N GLN A 53 11.39 -17.10 8.34
CA GLN A 53 12.83 -16.87 8.45
C GLN A 53 13.70 -17.74 7.53
N ASN A 54 13.16 -18.85 7.01
CA ASN A 54 13.93 -19.85 6.29
C ASN A 54 13.59 -19.94 4.80
N TYR A 55 12.60 -19.18 4.31
CA TYR A 55 12.29 -19.13 2.88
C TYR A 55 13.47 -18.65 2.04
N THR A 56 13.77 -19.37 0.96
CA THR A 56 14.67 -18.93 -0.11
C THR A 56 13.88 -18.41 -1.31
N GLY A 57 14.51 -17.70 -2.25
CA GLY A 57 13.88 -17.22 -3.48
C GLY A 57 13.15 -18.33 -4.27
N PRO A 58 13.76 -19.51 -4.50
CA PRO A 58 13.09 -20.68 -5.07
C PRO A 58 11.86 -21.16 -4.29
N GLN A 59 11.92 -21.23 -2.97
CA GLN A 59 10.78 -21.68 -2.14
C GLN A 59 9.67 -20.63 -2.09
N LEU A 60 10.00 -19.33 -2.13
CA LEU A 60 9.02 -18.26 -2.26
C LEU A 60 8.29 -18.35 -3.60
N ARG A 61 9.00 -18.63 -4.69
CA ARG A 61 8.41 -18.92 -6.01
C ARG A 61 7.49 -20.14 -5.98
N GLU A 62 7.91 -21.22 -5.36
CA GLU A 62 7.12 -22.44 -5.20
C GLU A 62 5.82 -22.18 -4.42
N LEU A 63 5.93 -21.48 -3.28
CA LEU A 63 4.79 -21.03 -2.48
C LEU A 63 3.82 -20.16 -3.29
N LEU A 64 4.33 -19.26 -4.13
CA LEU A 64 3.53 -18.41 -5.00
C LEU A 64 3.09 -19.08 -6.32
N LYS A 65 3.42 -20.37 -6.52
CA LYS A 65 3.22 -21.12 -7.77
C LYS A 65 3.76 -20.41 -9.02
N TRP A 66 4.84 -19.64 -8.86
CA TRP A 66 5.37 -18.75 -9.89
C TRP A 66 6.68 -19.27 -10.49
N PRO A 67 6.71 -19.65 -11.79
CA PRO A 67 7.88 -20.34 -12.37
C PRO A 67 9.06 -19.43 -12.73
N ARG A 68 8.88 -18.10 -12.72
CA ARG A 68 9.90 -17.11 -13.12
C ARG A 68 10.47 -16.38 -11.89
N ARG A 69 11.71 -15.87 -11.97
CA ARG A 69 12.29 -15.03 -10.90
C ARG A 69 11.39 -13.82 -10.61
N LEU A 70 11.16 -13.53 -9.33
CA LEU A 70 10.34 -12.39 -8.93
C LEU A 70 11.10 -11.07 -9.10
N PRO A 71 10.42 -9.94 -9.38
CA PRO A 71 11.02 -8.62 -9.23
C PRO A 71 11.52 -8.45 -7.79
N ILE A 72 12.77 -8.01 -7.62
CA ILE A 72 13.44 -7.83 -6.32
C ILE A 72 13.33 -9.05 -5.37
N GLU A 73 13.47 -10.26 -5.92
CA GLU A 73 13.26 -11.53 -5.21
C GLU A 73 14.01 -11.65 -3.88
N GLU A 74 15.30 -11.31 -3.86
CA GLU A 74 16.15 -11.39 -2.67
C GLU A 74 15.66 -10.44 -1.57
N GLU A 75 15.16 -9.26 -1.94
CA GLU A 75 14.60 -8.29 -1.00
C GLU A 75 13.21 -8.71 -0.53
N ARG A 76 12.39 -9.37 -1.37
CA ARG A 76 11.13 -9.99 -0.94
C ARG A 76 11.38 -11.10 0.08
N VAL A 77 12.41 -11.92 -0.11
CA VAL A 77 12.85 -12.92 0.86
C VAL A 77 13.32 -12.26 2.17
N ARG A 78 14.17 -11.23 2.08
CA ARG A 78 14.64 -10.46 3.25
C ARG A 78 13.47 -9.88 4.06
N LEU A 79 12.42 -9.41 3.39
CA LEU A 79 11.21 -8.89 4.03
C LEU A 79 10.38 -9.98 4.73
N LEU A 80 10.33 -11.21 4.20
CA LEU A 80 9.72 -12.34 4.91
C LEU A 80 10.53 -12.72 6.16
N HIS A 81 11.86 -12.74 6.04
CA HIS A 81 12.76 -13.01 7.17
C HIS A 81 12.59 -11.97 8.28
N GLU A 82 12.50 -10.69 7.91
CA GLU A 82 12.23 -9.58 8.82
C GLU A 82 10.91 -9.76 9.60
N VAL A 83 9.83 -10.16 8.91
CA VAL A 83 8.54 -10.44 9.56
C VAL A 83 8.64 -11.64 10.51
N GLY A 84 9.24 -12.74 10.09
CA GLY A 84 9.40 -13.94 10.93
C GLY A 84 10.22 -13.68 12.19
N LEU A 85 11.40 -13.07 12.05
CA LEU A 85 12.30 -12.71 13.16
C LEU A 85 11.59 -11.84 14.21
N GLU A 86 10.91 -10.78 13.76
CA GLU A 86 10.31 -9.81 14.68
C GLU A 86 9.00 -10.33 15.30
N LEU A 87 8.25 -11.19 14.59
CA LEU A 87 7.12 -11.93 15.17
C LEU A 87 7.58 -12.87 16.30
N GLU A 88 8.63 -13.67 16.08
CA GLU A 88 9.20 -14.54 17.11
C GLU A 88 9.68 -13.73 18.32
N ARG A 89 10.54 -12.73 18.06
CA ARG A 89 11.19 -11.91 19.08
C ARG A 89 10.22 -11.10 19.96
N SER A 90 9.23 -10.45 19.37
CA SER A 90 8.42 -9.42 20.04
C SER A 90 6.96 -9.82 20.23
N PHE A 91 6.47 -10.83 19.51
CA PHE A 91 5.05 -11.21 19.48
C PHE A 91 4.80 -12.72 19.71
N GLY A 92 5.82 -13.45 20.17
CA GLY A 92 5.71 -14.88 20.50
C GLY A 92 5.40 -15.76 19.28
N GLY A 93 5.93 -15.38 18.11
CA GLY A 93 5.75 -16.05 16.83
C GLY A 93 4.39 -15.81 16.16
N GLN A 94 3.48 -15.03 16.76
CA GLN A 94 2.10 -14.92 16.29
C GLN A 94 1.66 -13.49 16.01
N ALA A 95 1.27 -13.21 14.76
CA ALA A 95 0.74 -11.90 14.34
C ALA A 95 -0.52 -11.45 15.12
N VAL A 96 -1.29 -12.38 15.71
CA VAL A 96 -2.42 -12.04 16.57
C VAL A 96 -2.02 -11.26 17.82
N ASN A 97 -0.80 -11.46 18.34
CA ASN A 97 -0.31 -10.74 19.52
C ASN A 97 0.10 -9.30 19.16
N LEU A 98 0.65 -9.08 17.95
CA LEU A 98 0.81 -7.73 17.39
C LEU A 98 -0.54 -7.01 17.29
N VAL A 99 -1.56 -7.65 16.71
CA VAL A 99 -2.90 -7.04 16.60
C VAL A 99 -3.51 -6.74 17.97
N ARG A 100 -3.42 -7.67 18.94
CA ARG A 100 -3.91 -7.43 20.32
C ARG A 100 -3.19 -6.28 21.02
N SER A 101 -1.91 -6.05 20.71
CA SER A 101 -1.12 -4.98 21.34
C SER A 101 -1.51 -3.56 20.92
N CYS A 102 -2.31 -3.38 19.85
CA CYS A 102 -2.72 -2.05 19.39
C CYS A 102 -3.90 -1.44 20.16
N GLY A 103 -4.52 -2.16 21.10
CA GLY A 103 -5.65 -1.66 21.89
C GLY A 103 -6.87 -1.24 21.05
N ASN A 104 -7.16 -1.97 19.97
CA ASN A 104 -8.24 -1.68 19.03
C ASN A 104 -8.13 -0.30 18.32
N SER A 105 -6.91 0.22 18.17
CA SER A 105 -6.60 1.45 17.41
C SER A 105 -5.87 1.13 16.11
N ALA A 106 -6.48 1.51 14.99
CA ALA A 106 -5.89 1.50 13.65
C ALA A 106 -4.62 2.36 13.59
N GLU A 107 -4.63 3.56 14.20
CA GLU A 107 -3.45 4.43 14.24
C GLU A 107 -2.30 3.78 15.01
N SER A 108 -2.61 3.15 16.15
CA SER A 108 -1.63 2.47 16.98
C SER A 108 -1.07 1.22 16.30
N LEU A 109 -1.89 0.49 15.54
CA LEU A 109 -1.42 -0.68 14.79
C LEU A 109 -0.48 -0.27 13.64
N VAL A 110 -0.80 0.79 12.88
CA VAL A 110 0.13 1.35 11.88
C VAL A 110 1.46 1.78 12.52
N ALA A 111 1.40 2.47 13.67
CA ALA A 111 2.59 2.92 14.39
C ALA A 111 3.44 1.76 14.93
N LEU A 112 2.81 0.71 15.48
CA LEU A 112 3.49 -0.51 15.92
C LEU A 112 4.17 -1.22 14.75
N ILE A 113 3.50 -1.34 13.60
CA ILE A 113 4.07 -1.97 12.41
C ILE A 113 5.29 -1.18 11.90
N ALA A 114 5.15 0.14 11.74
CA ALA A 114 6.28 0.98 11.32
C ALA A 114 7.43 0.98 12.34
N ARG A 115 7.15 0.85 13.64
CA ARG A 115 8.17 0.72 14.69
C ARG A 115 8.94 -0.59 14.57
N HIS A 116 8.23 -1.71 14.50
CA HIS A 116 8.81 -3.06 14.61
C HIS A 116 9.40 -3.59 13.31
N PHE A 117 8.79 -3.30 12.15
CA PHE A 117 9.18 -3.87 10.85
C PHE A 117 9.74 -2.78 9.92
N PRO A 118 11.08 -2.61 9.81
CA PRO A 118 11.70 -1.59 8.96
C PRO A 118 11.19 -1.53 7.51
N GLY A 119 10.89 -2.67 6.90
CA GLY A 119 10.33 -2.75 5.55
C GLY A 119 8.95 -2.10 5.41
N PHE A 120 8.22 -1.89 6.50
CA PHE A 120 6.92 -1.19 6.49
C PHE A 120 7.06 0.33 6.70
N ARG A 121 8.28 0.85 6.90
CA ARG A 121 8.58 2.30 7.06
C ARG A 121 8.56 3.02 5.72
N ASP A 122 7.43 2.96 5.03
CA ASP A 122 7.15 3.66 3.78
C ASP A 122 7.10 5.18 4.02
N HIS A 123 8.26 5.80 3.88
CA HIS A 123 8.54 7.22 4.11
C HIS A 123 9.56 7.73 3.08
N SER A 124 9.52 9.03 2.77
CA SER A 124 10.40 9.67 1.79
C SER A 124 10.79 11.08 2.20
N LEU A 125 11.80 11.67 1.56
CA LEU A 125 12.24 13.05 1.77
C LEU A 125 11.80 13.92 0.58
N TYR A 126 10.87 14.84 0.79
CA TYR A 126 10.42 15.79 -0.24
C TYR A 126 10.80 17.21 0.14
N LYS A 127 11.63 17.87 -0.68
CA LYS A 127 12.09 19.26 -0.45
C LYS A 127 12.59 19.49 1.00
N GLY A 128 13.40 18.57 1.51
CA GLY A 128 13.97 18.60 2.87
C GLY A 128 13.02 18.24 4.01
N HIS A 129 11.77 17.84 3.72
CA HIS A 129 10.77 17.45 4.72
C HIS A 129 10.53 15.94 4.64
N GLN A 130 10.56 15.28 5.80
CA GLN A 130 10.17 13.87 5.90
C GLN A 130 8.66 13.75 5.68
N ILE A 131 8.25 12.87 4.77
CA ILE A 131 6.86 12.51 4.51
C ILE A 131 6.64 11.03 4.84
N PHE A 132 5.44 10.71 5.31
CA PHE A 132 5.08 9.36 5.76
C PHE A 132 3.84 8.89 5.01
N LEU A 133 3.91 7.70 4.43
CA LEU A 133 2.84 7.12 3.61
C LEU A 133 2.33 5.81 4.21
N TYR A 134 3.25 4.99 4.74
CA TYR A 134 2.95 3.75 5.49
C TYR A 134 1.98 2.79 4.75
N LYS A 135 1.99 2.77 3.40
CA LYS A 135 0.99 2.09 2.55
C LYS A 135 0.72 0.66 3.02
N ARG A 136 1.76 -0.16 3.15
CA ARG A 136 1.63 -1.59 3.52
C ARG A 136 1.11 -1.81 4.94
N ALA A 137 1.45 -0.92 5.88
CA ALA A 137 0.92 -0.97 7.23
C ALA A 137 -0.56 -0.57 7.28
N GLN A 138 -0.97 0.41 6.46
CA GLN A 138 -2.37 0.80 6.32
C GLN A 138 -3.22 -0.29 5.64
N ILE A 139 -2.69 -0.97 4.61
CA ILE A 139 -3.34 -2.13 3.97
C ILE A 139 -3.60 -3.23 5.01
N PHE A 140 -2.61 -3.61 5.83
CA PHE A 140 -2.80 -4.65 6.85
C PHE A 140 -3.94 -4.33 7.84
N VAL A 141 -4.08 -3.06 8.25
CA VAL A 141 -5.21 -2.62 9.10
C VAL A 141 -6.55 -2.74 8.36
N ALA A 142 -6.60 -2.33 7.09
CA ALA A 142 -7.80 -2.40 6.28
C ALA A 142 -8.22 -3.85 5.96
N ASP A 143 -7.26 -4.74 5.70
CA ASP A 143 -7.48 -6.17 5.48
C ASP A 143 -8.07 -6.83 6.72
N LEU A 144 -7.53 -6.54 7.92
CA LEU A 144 -8.11 -7.01 9.18
C LEU A 144 -9.53 -6.48 9.39
N TRP A 145 -9.75 -5.17 9.19
CA TRP A 145 -11.08 -4.56 9.30
C TRP A 145 -12.09 -5.20 8.34
N GLY A 146 -11.70 -5.41 7.08
CA GLY A 146 -12.55 -6.02 6.04
C GLY A 146 -12.83 -7.50 6.29
N ALA A 147 -11.79 -8.31 6.53
CA ALA A 147 -11.90 -9.75 6.75
C ALA A 147 -12.78 -10.08 7.96
N PHE A 148 -12.62 -9.35 9.07
CA PHE A 148 -13.42 -9.54 10.29
C PHE A 148 -14.66 -8.63 10.36
N LYS A 149 -14.98 -7.88 9.29
CA LYS A 149 -16.18 -7.03 9.17
C LYS A 149 -16.36 -6.03 10.32
N GLY A 150 -15.26 -5.40 10.75
CA GLY A 150 -15.26 -4.46 11.87
C GLY A 150 -15.52 -5.09 13.24
N ARG A 151 -15.15 -6.37 13.45
CA ARG A 151 -15.36 -7.10 14.71
C ARG A 151 -14.09 -7.85 15.11
N GLY A 152 -13.95 -8.22 16.39
CA GLY A 152 -12.82 -9.03 16.86
C GLY A 152 -11.47 -8.39 16.50
N TYR A 153 -10.64 -9.09 15.71
CA TYR A 153 -9.33 -8.58 15.27
C TYR A 153 -9.39 -7.42 14.26
N GLY A 154 -10.58 -7.11 13.71
CA GLY A 154 -10.83 -5.95 12.85
C GLY A 154 -11.64 -4.83 13.52
N ASP A 155 -11.92 -4.92 14.82
CA ASP A 155 -12.67 -3.91 15.57
C ASP A 155 -11.77 -2.71 15.92
N PHE A 156 -11.69 -1.73 15.03
CA PHE A 156 -10.90 -0.51 15.22
C PHE A 156 -11.78 0.72 15.44
N TYR A 157 -11.77 1.31 16.63
CA TYR A 157 -12.65 2.43 17.00
C TYR A 157 -12.37 3.72 16.19
N ASP A 158 -11.17 3.82 15.64
CA ASP A 158 -10.64 4.95 14.88
C ASP A 158 -10.37 4.59 13.41
N ILE A 159 -10.94 3.52 12.84
CA ILE A 159 -10.73 3.07 11.44
C ILE A 159 -10.82 4.20 10.39
N LYS A 160 -11.64 5.22 10.66
CA LYS A 160 -11.79 6.47 9.90
C LYS A 160 -10.50 7.33 9.80
N SER A 161 -9.43 6.95 10.49
CA SER A 161 -8.09 7.55 10.48
C SER A 161 -7.26 7.09 9.28
N VAL A 162 -7.43 5.82 8.87
CA VAL A 162 -6.76 5.20 7.72
C VAL A 162 -7.11 5.98 6.45
N THR A 163 -6.10 6.28 5.65
CA THR A 163 -6.22 6.98 4.36
C THR A 163 -6.36 5.96 3.23
N ILE A 164 -6.29 6.41 1.98
CA ILE A 164 -6.02 5.51 0.85
C ILE A 164 -4.61 4.90 0.96
N PHE A 165 -4.36 3.85 0.19
CA PHE A 165 -3.06 3.19 0.06
C PHE A 165 -2.36 3.77 -1.16
N ALA A 166 -1.44 4.72 -0.95
CA ALA A 166 -0.78 5.42 -2.05
C ALA A 166 0.12 4.49 -2.89
N ASP A 167 -0.46 3.92 -3.94
CA ASP A 167 0.12 2.99 -4.90
C ASP A 167 0.27 3.65 -6.29
N TYR A 168 0.34 2.84 -7.35
CA TYR A 168 0.43 3.30 -8.72
C TYR A 168 -0.91 3.29 -9.50
N ILE A 169 -1.97 2.64 -8.98
CA ILE A 169 -3.29 2.53 -9.62
C ILE A 169 -4.23 3.67 -9.20
N VAL A 170 -4.20 4.08 -7.93
CA VAL A 170 -5.07 5.17 -7.45
C VAL A 170 -4.72 6.54 -8.05
N PRO A 171 -3.45 7.02 -8.09
CA PRO A 171 -3.08 8.23 -8.86
C PRO A 171 -3.51 8.18 -10.32
N ALA A 172 -3.55 6.97 -10.86
CA ALA A 172 -3.90 6.66 -12.23
C ALA A 172 -5.38 6.90 -12.54
N VAL A 173 -6.27 6.27 -11.78
CA VAL A 173 -7.71 6.50 -11.93
C VAL A 173 -8.06 7.96 -11.61
N LEU A 174 -7.35 8.60 -10.67
CA LEU A 174 -7.46 10.04 -10.42
C LEU A 174 -6.95 10.92 -11.59
N ARG A 175 -6.16 10.41 -12.55
CA ARG A 175 -5.99 11.07 -13.88
C ARG A 175 -7.23 10.92 -14.70
N GLN A 176 -7.62 9.68 -15.00
CA GLN A 176 -8.68 9.38 -15.94
C GLN A 176 -9.97 10.13 -15.58
N LEU A 177 -10.27 10.26 -14.28
CA LEU A 177 -11.42 11.00 -13.73
C LEU A 177 -11.29 12.53 -13.74
N GLY A 178 -10.17 13.10 -14.22
CA GLY A 178 -9.99 14.54 -14.28
C GLY A 178 -9.59 15.20 -12.95
N ILE A 179 -9.16 14.46 -11.92
CA ILE A 179 -9.01 14.98 -10.54
C ILE A 179 -7.68 15.71 -10.26
N LEU A 180 -6.48 15.14 -10.49
CA LEU A 180 -5.19 15.80 -10.11
C LEU A 180 -4.79 16.99 -11.05
N LYS A 181 -3.54 17.48 -11.11
CA LYS A 181 -3.16 18.52 -12.10
C LYS A 181 -1.71 18.40 -12.57
N TYR A 182 -1.50 18.41 -13.90
CA TYR A 182 -0.33 17.74 -14.48
C TYR A 182 0.82 18.62 -14.98
N SER A 183 2.01 18.02 -15.12
CA SER A 183 3.08 18.51 -15.99
C SER A 183 3.27 17.62 -17.22
N SER A 184 3.56 18.24 -18.36
CA SER A 184 3.84 17.54 -19.63
C SER A 184 5.02 16.59 -19.53
N ALA A 185 6.09 16.97 -18.80
CA ALA A 185 7.27 16.13 -18.62
C ALA A 185 6.98 14.82 -17.88
N LEU A 186 6.17 14.88 -16.81
CA LEU A 186 5.75 13.66 -16.10
C LEU A 186 4.77 12.84 -16.95
N SER A 187 3.90 13.51 -17.74
CA SER A 187 3.04 12.85 -18.75
C SER A 187 3.87 12.02 -19.69
N SER A 188 4.78 12.65 -20.42
CA SER A 188 5.60 12.00 -21.42
C SER A 188 6.50 10.91 -20.83
N SER A 189 7.02 11.10 -19.62
CA SER A 189 7.81 10.05 -18.94
C SER A 189 6.95 8.80 -18.74
N ILE A 190 5.74 8.97 -18.23
CA ILE A 190 4.89 7.84 -17.89
C ILE A 190 4.23 7.24 -19.14
N ASP A 191 3.66 8.06 -20.02
CA ASP A 191 3.04 7.62 -21.28
C ASP A 191 4.07 6.91 -22.19
N SER A 192 5.39 7.12 -22.00
CA SER A 192 6.48 6.38 -22.67
C SER A 192 7.03 5.18 -21.87
N ASN A 193 6.40 4.80 -20.75
CA ASN A 193 6.82 3.73 -19.83
C ASN A 193 8.22 3.93 -19.22
N LYS A 194 8.71 5.17 -19.14
CA LYS A 194 9.97 5.49 -18.45
C LYS A 194 9.81 5.25 -16.94
N GLU A 195 10.82 4.63 -16.35
CA GLU A 195 10.89 4.44 -14.90
C GLU A 195 10.96 5.79 -14.17
N ILE A 196 10.21 5.87 -13.07
CA ILE A 196 10.32 6.92 -12.07
C ILE A 196 11.01 6.35 -10.85
N VAL A 197 12.11 6.98 -10.45
CA VAL A 197 12.95 6.53 -9.35
C VAL A 197 12.17 6.59 -8.03
N ALA A 198 12.21 5.51 -7.25
CA ALA A 198 11.56 5.46 -5.94
C ALA A 198 12.10 6.57 -5.03
N GLY A 199 11.21 7.33 -4.38
CA GLY A 199 11.59 8.47 -3.54
C GLY A 199 12.02 9.72 -4.30
N SER A 200 11.85 9.81 -5.63
CA SER A 200 11.99 11.07 -6.36
C SER A 200 10.89 12.06 -5.98
N GLU A 201 11.04 13.34 -6.33
CA GLU A 201 9.98 14.33 -6.10
C GLU A 201 8.70 13.97 -6.85
N GLU A 202 8.79 13.44 -8.07
CA GLU A 202 7.64 13.01 -8.85
C GLU A 202 6.89 11.83 -8.19
N GLU A 203 7.61 10.82 -7.69
CA GLU A 203 7.02 9.68 -6.98
C GLU A 203 6.36 10.10 -5.65
N ALA A 204 7.04 10.94 -4.87
CA ALA A 204 6.50 11.51 -3.65
C ALA A 204 5.23 12.35 -3.92
N GLU A 205 5.23 13.20 -4.95
CA GLU A 205 4.06 13.99 -5.34
C GLU A 205 2.91 13.12 -5.84
N LEU A 206 3.16 12.09 -6.67
CA LEU A 206 2.14 11.15 -7.16
C LEU A 206 1.34 10.54 -6.01
N ARG A 207 2.05 10.07 -4.99
CA ARG A 207 1.50 9.37 -3.83
C ARG A 207 0.77 10.32 -2.88
N ALA A 208 1.41 11.43 -2.52
CA ALA A 208 0.82 12.41 -1.61
C ALA A 208 -0.40 13.12 -2.24
N CYS A 209 -0.33 13.54 -3.50
CA CYS A 209 -1.47 14.18 -4.16
C CYS A 209 -2.69 13.27 -4.21
N SER A 210 -2.49 11.96 -4.37
CA SER A 210 -3.57 10.97 -4.36
C SER A 210 -4.29 10.93 -3.01
N ILE A 211 -3.54 10.82 -1.90
CA ILE A 211 -4.16 10.79 -0.56
C ILE A 211 -4.91 12.09 -0.30
N TYR A 212 -4.31 13.25 -0.61
CA TYR A 212 -4.96 14.54 -0.42
C TYR A 212 -6.25 14.67 -1.25
N ALA A 213 -6.21 14.26 -2.52
CA ALA A 213 -7.38 14.31 -3.39
C ALA A 213 -8.54 13.46 -2.87
N VAL A 214 -8.27 12.25 -2.35
CA VAL A 214 -9.32 11.38 -1.82
C VAL A 214 -9.87 11.88 -0.48
N GLU A 215 -9.05 12.42 0.43
CA GLU A 215 -9.58 13.09 1.63
C GLU A 215 -10.47 14.29 1.24
N LYS A 216 -10.11 15.04 0.18
CA LYS A 216 -10.98 16.11 -0.36
C LYS A 216 -12.25 15.58 -1.02
N MET A 217 -12.20 14.45 -1.74
CA MET A 217 -13.42 13.78 -2.26
C MET A 217 -14.35 13.37 -1.10
N ARG A 218 -13.80 12.78 -0.04
CA ARG A 218 -14.52 12.37 1.17
C ARG A 218 -15.18 13.55 1.90
N GLU A 219 -14.46 14.65 2.09
CA GLU A 219 -15.03 15.92 2.60
C GLU A 219 -16.19 16.42 1.73
N LEU A 220 -16.01 16.40 0.39
CA LEU A 220 -17.01 16.85 -0.57
C LEU A 220 -18.26 15.96 -0.59
N ILE A 221 -18.10 14.64 -0.49
CA ILE A 221 -19.21 13.67 -0.42
C ILE A 221 -20.05 13.95 0.83
N LYS A 222 -19.41 14.11 1.99
CA LYS A 222 -20.09 14.48 3.24
C LYS A 222 -20.81 15.82 3.11
N ARG A 223 -20.18 16.84 2.55
CA ARG A 223 -20.76 18.19 2.42
C ARG A 223 -21.92 18.27 1.43
N LYS A 224 -21.85 17.57 0.29
CA LYS A 224 -22.87 17.63 -0.77
C LYS A 224 -24.03 16.66 -0.56
N PHE A 225 -23.78 15.49 0.02
CA PHE A 225 -24.77 14.40 0.07
C PHE A 225 -25.09 13.92 1.49
N GLY A 226 -24.47 14.50 2.53
CA GLY A 226 -24.64 14.07 3.93
C GLY A 226 -24.06 12.68 4.25
N LYS A 227 -23.53 11.96 3.27
CA LYS A 227 -23.01 10.61 3.42
C LYS A 227 -21.61 10.62 4.04
N GLN A 228 -21.40 9.76 5.04
CA GLN A 228 -20.06 9.46 5.54
C GLN A 228 -19.53 8.25 4.78
N VAL A 229 -18.28 8.34 4.32
CA VAL A 229 -17.53 7.26 3.67
C VAL A 229 -16.11 7.24 4.26
N LEU A 230 -15.49 6.07 4.28
CA LEU A 230 -14.11 5.85 4.66
C LEU A 230 -13.20 6.02 3.44
N SER A 231 -11.96 6.44 3.67
CA SER A 231 -10.96 6.55 2.60
C SER A 231 -10.62 5.17 2.03
N ILE A 232 -10.67 4.11 2.85
CA ILE A 232 -10.60 2.69 2.45
C ILE A 232 -11.67 2.33 1.41
N GLU A 233 -12.91 2.78 1.58
CA GLU A 233 -14.01 2.46 0.64
C GLU A 233 -13.82 3.16 -0.72
N ILE A 234 -13.29 4.39 -0.71
CA ILE A 234 -12.98 5.14 -1.93
C ILE A 234 -11.75 4.54 -2.61
N ASP A 235 -10.74 4.11 -1.85
CA ASP A 235 -9.55 3.43 -2.34
C ASP A 235 -9.92 2.14 -3.08
N LEU A 236 -10.63 1.22 -2.42
CA LEU A 236 -11.06 -0.04 -3.02
C LEU A 236 -11.89 0.17 -4.29
N TRP A 237 -12.73 1.20 -4.33
CA TRP A 237 -13.48 1.57 -5.53
C TRP A 237 -12.56 2.08 -6.66
N LEU A 238 -11.68 3.04 -6.37
CA LEU A 238 -10.73 3.58 -7.36
C LEU A 238 -9.80 2.47 -7.89
N TRP A 239 -9.22 1.68 -6.99
CA TRP A 239 -8.34 0.57 -7.33
C TRP A 239 -9.06 -0.47 -8.22
N SER A 240 -10.29 -0.86 -7.85
CA SER A 240 -11.08 -1.81 -8.65
C SER A 240 -11.42 -1.28 -10.05
N CYS A 241 -11.72 0.01 -10.20
CA CYS A 241 -11.86 0.64 -11.51
C CYS A 241 -10.56 0.62 -12.33
N GLY A 242 -9.40 0.80 -11.68
CA GLY A 242 -8.10 0.85 -12.34
C GLY A 242 -7.63 -0.51 -12.86
N VAL A 243 -7.70 -1.56 -12.02
CA VAL A 243 -7.26 -2.92 -12.43
C VAL A 243 -8.13 -3.53 -13.54
N GLN A 244 -9.38 -3.08 -13.68
CA GLN A 244 -10.25 -3.45 -14.81
C GLN A 244 -9.84 -2.78 -16.13
N ASN A 245 -9.09 -1.67 -16.09
CA ASN A 245 -8.66 -0.94 -17.29
C ASN A 245 -7.20 -1.27 -17.66
N ALA A 246 -7.04 -2.30 -18.48
CA ALA A 246 -5.73 -2.83 -18.91
C ALA A 246 -4.88 -1.89 -19.82
N SER A 247 -5.18 -0.60 -20.02
CA SER A 247 -4.53 0.23 -21.07
C SER A 247 -4.35 1.76 -20.87
N LEU A 248 -3.25 2.28 -21.46
CA LEU A 248 -2.65 3.65 -21.47
C LEU A 248 -1.81 4.06 -20.21
N PRO A 249 -0.46 4.16 -20.24
CA PRO A 249 0.46 4.01 -19.06
C PRO A 249 0.26 4.84 -17.76
N HIS A 250 0.85 4.40 -16.64
CA HIS A 250 0.97 4.94 -15.26
C HIS A 250 2.41 4.84 -14.78
N HIS A 251 2.76 5.48 -13.66
CA HIS A 251 4.14 5.46 -13.17
C HIS A 251 4.63 4.02 -12.96
N ARG A 252 5.84 3.77 -13.45
CA ARG A 252 6.57 2.52 -13.24
C ARG A 252 7.69 2.85 -12.28
N THR A 253 7.62 2.35 -11.06
CA THR A 253 8.64 2.56 -10.03
C THR A 253 9.01 1.22 -9.44
N LEU A 254 10.30 0.85 -9.53
CA LEU A 254 10.81 -0.34 -8.87
C LEU A 254 11.00 -0.04 -7.38
N SER A 255 10.16 -0.62 -6.52
CA SER A 255 10.17 -0.37 -5.08
C SER A 255 9.66 -1.58 -4.30
N ILE A 256 10.02 -1.65 -3.01
CA ILE A 256 9.47 -2.63 -2.06
C ILE A 256 8.03 -2.32 -1.64
N TYR A 257 7.53 -1.11 -1.88
CA TYR A 257 6.21 -0.66 -1.42
C TYR A 257 5.06 -1.01 -2.39
N TYR A 258 5.37 -1.56 -3.58
CA TYR A 258 4.42 -1.95 -4.62
C TYR A 258 4.30 -3.47 -4.79
#